data_AF-A0A9D6U1B6-F1
#
_entry.id   AF-A0A9D6U1B6-F1
#
_cell.length_a   1.000
_cell.length_b   1.000
_cell.length_c   1.000
_cell.angle_alpha   90.00
_cell.angle_beta   90.00
_cell.angle_gamma   90.00
#
_symmetry.space_group_name_H-M   'P 1'
#
loop_
_entity.id
_entity.type
_entity.pdbx_description
1 polymer ?
#
loop_
_entity_poly.entity_id
_entity_poly.type
_entity_poly.pdbx_seq_one_letter_code
_entity_poly.pdbx_strand_id
1 'polypeptide(L)'
;MPPVEYSWEIRERAKELYVVDGLTFEEVAAALPDYFPAPTPSVTQLKRWSDEEKEWAESRGEDGKTWKDARKEFRLALSSIRRDSVLLRAKLIGQALDTPEFKEVLSAAMWEKTQAHKDIFVGRPSRPPMSDGPQAGIPEPLAGETPALQIKTPQDAVAGLEEALARHLAAMLGGLKPIDLKALKNFKDCLGLIEDLKAKYRPDEKTGQAPGLTAETA
;
A
#
# COMPACT_ATOMS: atom_id res chain seq x y z
N MET A 1 -38.14 -33.24 -9.80
CA MET A 1 -36.88 -33.10 -10.56
C MET A 1 -35.90 -34.12 -10.00
N PRO A 2 -35.18 -34.88 -10.85
CA PRO A 2 -34.11 -35.75 -10.36
C PRO A 2 -33.06 -34.92 -9.60
N PRO A 3 -32.41 -35.49 -8.57
CA PRO A 3 -31.31 -34.81 -7.89
C PRO A 3 -30.22 -34.50 -8.90
N VAL A 4 -29.81 -33.23 -8.99
CA VAL A 4 -28.67 -32.84 -9.81
C VAL A 4 -27.42 -33.36 -9.12
N GLU A 5 -26.77 -34.36 -9.72
CA GLU A 5 -25.49 -34.86 -9.26
C GLU A 5 -24.39 -33.88 -9.68
N TYR A 6 -23.62 -33.41 -8.69
CA TYR A 6 -22.48 -32.54 -8.94
C TYR A 6 -21.20 -33.37 -8.93
N SER A 7 -20.29 -33.07 -9.85
CA SER A 7 -18.95 -33.67 -9.87
C SER A 7 -18.21 -33.37 -8.56
N TRP A 8 -17.38 -34.32 -8.13
CA TRP A 8 -16.44 -34.16 -7.03
C TRP A 8 -15.57 -32.90 -7.21
N GLU A 9 -15.14 -32.60 -8.43
CA GLU A 9 -14.29 -31.45 -8.76
C GLU A 9 -14.96 -30.11 -8.41
N ILE A 10 -16.29 -30.02 -8.60
CA ILE A 10 -17.06 -28.82 -8.28
C ILE A 10 -17.10 -28.62 -6.76
N ARG A 11 -17.31 -29.71 -6.00
CA ARG A 11 -17.32 -29.67 -4.53
C ARG A 11 -15.95 -29.29 -3.98
N GLU A 12 -14.88 -29.89 -4.48
CA GLU A 12 -13.52 -29.58 -4.02
C GLU A 12 -13.13 -28.14 -4.36
N ARG A 13 -13.41 -27.68 -5.59
CA ARG A 13 -13.14 -26.29 -5.96
C ARG A 13 -13.93 -25.30 -5.12
N ALA A 14 -15.19 -25.59 -4.82
CA ALA A 14 -16.01 -24.75 -3.93
C ALA A 14 -15.43 -24.66 -2.52
N LYS A 15 -14.89 -25.78 -2.00
CA LYS A 15 -14.20 -25.83 -0.72
C LYS A 15 -12.92 -25.00 -0.74
N GLU A 16 -12.10 -25.11 -1.78
CA GLU A 16 -10.89 -24.27 -1.95
C GLU A 16 -11.23 -22.78 -1.93
N LEU A 17 -12.20 -22.35 -2.76
CA LEU A 17 -12.64 -20.95 -2.82
C LEU A 17 -13.12 -20.43 -1.45
N TYR A 18 -13.81 -21.28 -0.67
CA TYR A 18 -14.28 -20.91 0.66
C TYR A 18 -13.16 -20.88 1.72
N VAL A 19 -12.33 -21.92 1.77
CA VAL A 19 -11.33 -22.15 2.83
C VAL A 19 -10.05 -21.38 2.58
N VAL A 20 -9.50 -21.48 1.35
CA VAL A 20 -8.20 -20.93 0.96
C VAL A 20 -8.34 -19.46 0.58
N ASP A 21 -9.20 -19.17 -0.40
CA ASP A 21 -9.40 -17.79 -0.87
C ASP A 21 -10.24 -16.98 0.12
N GLY A 22 -10.94 -17.66 1.02
CA GLY A 22 -11.66 -17.02 2.11
C GLY A 22 -12.90 -16.28 1.64
N LEU A 23 -13.55 -16.74 0.56
CA LEU A 23 -14.84 -16.21 0.10
C LEU A 23 -15.99 -16.64 1.04
N THR A 24 -17.12 -15.96 0.94
CA THR A 24 -18.39 -16.37 1.55
C THR A 24 -19.14 -17.35 0.64
N PHE A 25 -20.13 -18.09 1.16
CA PHE A 25 -20.88 -19.04 0.33
C PHE A 25 -21.60 -18.38 -0.86
N GLU A 26 -22.03 -17.12 -0.71
CA GLU A 26 -22.65 -16.34 -1.78
C GLU A 26 -21.64 -16.00 -2.88
N GLU A 27 -20.45 -15.53 -2.49
CA GLU A 27 -19.35 -15.25 -3.41
C GLU A 27 -18.83 -16.51 -4.09
N VAL A 28 -18.78 -17.65 -3.39
CA VAL A 28 -18.38 -18.94 -3.98
C VAL A 28 -19.40 -19.38 -5.04
N ALA A 29 -20.70 -19.28 -4.76
CA ALA A 29 -21.74 -19.59 -5.74
C ALA A 29 -21.69 -18.65 -6.97
N ALA A 30 -21.27 -17.40 -6.78
CA ALA A 30 -21.08 -16.42 -7.86
C ALA A 30 -19.79 -16.64 -8.66
N ALA A 31 -18.72 -17.15 -8.04
CA ALA A 31 -17.41 -17.37 -8.66
C ALA A 31 -17.29 -18.74 -9.37
N LEU A 32 -18.02 -19.76 -8.92
CA LEU A 32 -17.99 -21.09 -9.53
C LEU A 32 -18.34 -21.15 -11.03
N PRO A 33 -19.30 -20.37 -11.55
CA PRO A 33 -19.61 -20.33 -12.99
C PRO A 33 -18.41 -20.00 -13.89
N ASP A 34 -17.43 -19.24 -13.39
CA ASP A 34 -16.22 -18.87 -14.16
C ASP A 34 -15.31 -20.08 -14.40
N TYR A 35 -15.38 -21.09 -13.52
CA TYR A 35 -14.60 -22.32 -13.62
C TYR A 35 -15.40 -23.46 -14.25
N PHE A 36 -16.71 -23.52 -13.98
CA PHE A 36 -17.60 -24.59 -14.43
C PHE A 36 -18.93 -24.00 -14.96
N PRO A 37 -19.17 -24.01 -16.29
CA PRO A 37 -20.28 -23.27 -16.89
C PRO A 37 -21.68 -23.82 -16.58
N ALA A 38 -21.83 -25.09 -16.17
CA ALA A 38 -23.04 -25.68 -15.57
C ALA A 38 -22.75 -27.17 -15.20
N PRO A 39 -23.45 -27.77 -14.21
CA PRO A 39 -24.40 -27.19 -13.26
C PRO A 39 -23.71 -26.45 -12.10
N THR A 40 -24.28 -25.32 -11.67
CA THR A 40 -23.72 -24.49 -10.59
C THR A 40 -24.47 -24.75 -9.27
N PRO A 41 -23.77 -25.05 -8.17
CA PRO A 41 -24.40 -25.34 -6.90
C PRO A 41 -24.99 -24.07 -6.27
N SER A 42 -26.15 -24.21 -5.64
CA SER A 42 -26.75 -23.13 -4.85
C SER A 42 -26.05 -22.94 -3.51
N VAL A 43 -26.21 -21.77 -2.89
CA VAL A 43 -25.67 -21.47 -1.55
C VAL A 43 -26.11 -22.51 -0.51
N THR A 44 -27.37 -22.96 -0.57
CA THR A 44 -27.90 -24.00 0.32
C THR A 44 -27.20 -25.34 0.10
N GLN A 45 -26.89 -25.67 -1.15
CA GLN A 45 -26.13 -26.89 -1.49
C GLN A 45 -24.70 -26.84 -0.94
N LEU A 46 -24.03 -25.68 -1.03
CA LEU A 46 -22.68 -25.50 -0.49
C LEU A 46 -22.65 -25.66 1.04
N LYS A 47 -23.64 -25.09 1.75
CA LYS A 47 -23.80 -25.28 3.20
C LYS A 47 -24.00 -26.76 3.54
N ARG A 48 -24.87 -27.43 2.80
CA ARG A 48 -25.11 -28.87 2.95
C ARG A 48 -23.84 -29.70 2.74
N TRP A 49 -23.00 -29.39 1.75
CA TRP A 49 -21.72 -30.09 1.57
C TRP A 49 -20.74 -29.88 2.73
N SER A 50 -20.72 -28.68 3.33
CA SER A 50 -19.93 -28.43 4.54
C SER A 50 -20.41 -29.29 5.71
N ASP A 51 -21.72 -29.48 5.86
CA ASP A 51 -22.30 -30.31 6.93
C ASP A 51 -22.10 -31.81 6.64
N GLU A 52 -22.32 -32.27 5.41
CA GLU A 52 -22.07 -33.65 4.98
C GLU A 52 -20.60 -34.06 5.15
N GLU A 53 -19.64 -33.16 4.91
CA GLU A 53 -18.22 -33.46 5.13
C GLU A 53 -17.90 -33.64 6.61
N LYS A 54 -18.52 -32.83 7.47
CA LYS A 54 -18.41 -32.98 8.92
C LYS A 54 -18.99 -34.33 9.36
N GLU A 55 -20.22 -34.65 8.97
CA GLU A 55 -20.87 -35.92 9.32
C GLU A 55 -20.08 -37.12 8.80
N TRP A 56 -19.55 -37.03 7.58
CA TRP A 56 -18.72 -38.07 6.99
C TRP A 56 -17.43 -38.29 7.78
N ALA A 57 -16.75 -37.21 8.21
CA ALA A 57 -15.57 -37.31 9.07
C ALA A 57 -15.90 -37.95 10.43
N GLU A 58 -16.99 -37.52 11.08
CA GLU A 58 -17.44 -38.08 12.37
C GLU A 58 -17.79 -39.57 12.25
N SER A 59 -18.40 -39.99 11.13
CA SER A 59 -18.74 -41.40 10.89
C SER A 59 -17.51 -42.31 10.80
N ARG A 60 -16.33 -41.74 10.47
CA ARG A 60 -15.05 -42.44 10.42
C ARG A 60 -14.26 -42.33 11.73
N GLY A 61 -14.82 -41.69 12.76
CA GLY A 61 -14.16 -41.44 14.04
C GLY A 61 -13.07 -40.37 13.96
N GLU A 62 -13.07 -39.55 12.91
CA GLU A 62 -12.20 -38.38 12.79
C GLU A 62 -12.85 -37.16 13.47
N ASP A 63 -12.05 -36.16 13.82
CA ASP A 63 -12.56 -34.89 14.33
C ASP A 63 -13.39 -34.20 13.23
N GLY A 64 -14.72 -34.24 13.37
CA GLY A 64 -15.67 -33.61 12.45
C GLY A 64 -15.49 -32.10 12.37
N LYS A 65 -14.88 -31.62 11.30
CA LYS A 65 -14.66 -30.18 11.07
C LYS A 65 -15.55 -29.67 9.94
N THR A 66 -16.18 -28.52 10.18
CA THR A 66 -16.88 -27.80 9.11
C THR A 66 -15.89 -27.08 8.22
N TRP A 67 -16.31 -26.66 7.03
CA TRP A 67 -15.49 -25.78 6.17
C TRP A 67 -15.11 -24.48 6.87
N LYS A 68 -15.94 -23.99 7.79
CA LYS A 68 -15.65 -22.80 8.60
C LYS A 68 -14.49 -23.03 9.57
N ASP A 69 -14.42 -24.22 10.17
CA ASP A 69 -13.32 -24.61 11.06
C ASP A 69 -12.03 -24.81 10.25
N ALA A 70 -12.12 -25.48 9.10
CA ALA A 70 -11.00 -25.61 8.17
C ALA A 70 -10.45 -24.24 7.73
N ARG A 71 -11.33 -23.28 7.41
CA ARG A 71 -10.94 -21.88 7.10
C ARG A 71 -10.25 -21.19 8.26
N LYS A 72 -10.71 -21.41 9.50
CA LYS A 72 -10.10 -20.84 10.70
C LYS A 72 -8.71 -21.42 10.92
N GLU A 73 -8.55 -22.73 10.82
CA GLU A 73 -7.26 -23.41 10.93
C GLU A 73 -6.28 -22.96 9.85
N PHE A 74 -6.74 -22.86 8.59
CA PHE A 74 -5.95 -22.37 7.49
C PHE A 74 -5.45 -20.93 7.74
N ARG A 75 -6.31 -20.04 8.24
CA ARG A 75 -5.92 -18.67 8.59
C ARG A 75 -4.94 -18.62 9.76
N LEU A 76 -5.12 -19.46 10.76
CA LEU A 76 -4.18 -19.57 11.87
C LEU A 76 -2.81 -20.04 11.38
N ALA A 77 -2.77 -21.07 10.53
CA ALA A 77 -1.54 -21.56 9.91
C ALA A 77 -0.84 -20.46 9.08
N LEU A 78 -1.56 -19.75 8.21
CA LEU A 78 -1.02 -18.62 7.45
C LEU A 78 -0.46 -17.52 8.36
N SER A 79 -1.14 -17.21 9.47
CA SER A 79 -0.65 -16.23 10.45
C SER A 79 0.63 -16.68 11.14
N SER A 80 0.75 -17.99 11.44
CA SER A 80 1.98 -18.55 11.99
C SER A 80 3.10 -18.46 10.97
N ILE A 81 2.87 -18.89 9.72
CA ILE A 81 3.87 -18.82 8.64
C ILE A 81 4.37 -17.38 8.48
N ARG A 82 3.47 -16.39 8.47
CA ARG A 82 3.87 -14.97 8.39
C ARG A 82 4.76 -14.57 9.56
N ARG A 83 4.36 -14.89 10.80
CA ARG A 83 5.16 -14.61 12.00
C ARG A 83 6.53 -15.28 11.93
N ASP A 84 6.56 -16.56 11.61
CA ASP A 84 7.76 -17.39 11.59
C ASP A 84 8.71 -16.92 10.48
N SER A 85 8.19 -16.47 9.33
CA SER A 85 8.98 -15.88 8.26
C SER A 85 9.66 -14.58 8.68
N VAL A 86 8.98 -13.73 9.46
CA VAL A 86 9.55 -12.48 9.99
C VAL A 86 10.61 -12.80 11.03
N LEU A 87 10.33 -13.75 11.94
CA LEU A 87 11.30 -14.19 12.93
C LEU A 87 12.54 -14.82 12.29
N LEU A 88 12.37 -15.62 11.24
CA LEU A 88 13.47 -16.19 10.48
C LEU A 88 14.33 -15.09 9.84
N ARG A 89 13.69 -14.12 9.18
CA ARG A 89 14.39 -12.95 8.62
C ARG A 89 15.14 -12.17 9.70
N ALA A 90 14.51 -11.94 10.85
CA ALA A 90 15.14 -11.26 11.98
C ALA A 90 16.36 -12.03 12.52
N LYS A 91 16.26 -13.36 12.65
CA LYS A 91 17.38 -14.21 13.05
C LYS A 91 18.53 -14.17 12.04
N LEU A 92 18.22 -14.26 10.74
CA LEU A 92 19.21 -14.17 9.67
C LEU A 92 19.91 -12.80 9.66
N ILE A 93 19.15 -11.71 9.85
CA ILE A 93 19.72 -10.37 9.98
C ILE A 93 20.58 -10.27 11.24
N GLY A 94 20.16 -10.85 12.37
CA GLY A 94 20.97 -10.90 13.60
C GLY A 94 22.28 -11.65 13.40
N GLN A 95 22.25 -12.82 12.77
CA GLN A 95 23.44 -13.61 12.44
C GLN A 95 24.37 -12.88 11.48
N ALA A 96 23.80 -12.24 10.45
CA ALA A 96 24.56 -11.39 9.54
C ALA A 96 25.19 -10.21 10.30
N LEU A 97 24.43 -9.56 11.19
CA LEU A 97 24.98 -8.50 12.04
C LEU A 97 26.10 -9.00 12.93
N ASP A 98 26.10 -10.23 13.43
CA ASP A 98 27.19 -10.75 14.26
C ASP A 98 28.45 -11.10 13.47
N THR A 99 28.37 -11.18 12.14
CA THR A 99 29.55 -11.43 11.29
C THR A 99 30.38 -10.13 11.18
N PRO A 100 31.69 -10.14 11.50
CA PRO A 100 32.51 -8.92 11.54
C PRO A 100 32.55 -8.20 10.18
N GLU A 101 32.60 -8.96 9.09
CA GLU A 101 32.61 -8.46 7.71
C GLU A 101 31.33 -7.68 7.36
N PHE A 102 30.16 -8.13 7.84
CA PHE A 102 28.90 -7.45 7.59
C PHE A 102 28.75 -6.19 8.45
N LYS A 103 29.27 -6.17 9.69
CA LYS A 103 29.31 -4.93 10.50
C LYS A 103 30.14 -3.85 9.81
N GLU A 104 31.30 -4.23 9.27
CA GLU A 104 32.19 -3.31 8.55
C GLU A 104 31.54 -2.79 7.26
N VAL A 105 30.94 -3.67 6.45
CA VAL A 105 30.25 -3.26 5.22
C VAL A 105 28.99 -2.45 5.50
N LEU A 106 28.18 -2.83 6.49
CA LEU A 106 26.98 -2.08 6.88
C LEU A 106 27.32 -0.72 7.48
N SER A 107 28.35 -0.64 8.32
CA SER A 107 28.80 0.63 8.89
C SER A 107 29.41 1.55 7.81
N ALA A 108 30.19 1.01 6.87
CA ALA A 108 30.67 1.76 5.72
C ALA A 108 29.53 2.28 4.83
N ALA A 109 28.53 1.44 4.51
CA ALA A 109 27.36 1.84 3.72
C ALA A 109 26.46 2.86 4.44
N MET A 110 26.28 2.72 5.76
CA MET A 110 25.56 3.71 6.58
C MET A 110 26.30 5.04 6.65
N TRP A 111 27.64 5.00 6.76
CA TRP A 111 28.48 6.18 6.75
C TRP A 111 28.44 6.88 5.39
N GLU A 112 28.51 6.12 4.28
CA GLU A 112 28.36 6.63 2.91
C GLU A 112 26.98 7.27 2.68
N LYS A 113 25.89 6.64 3.13
CA LYS A 113 24.54 7.22 3.03
C LYS A 113 24.41 8.51 3.84
N THR A 114 25.05 8.56 5.02
CA THR A 114 25.06 9.77 5.87
C THR A 114 25.90 10.88 5.24
N GLN A 115 27.00 10.55 4.56
CA GLN A 115 27.81 11.50 3.81
C GLN A 115 27.09 12.00 2.55
N ALA A 116 26.44 11.11 1.79
CA ALA A 116 25.63 11.47 0.63
C ALA A 116 24.48 12.41 1.00
N HIS A 117 23.86 12.24 2.18
CA HIS A 117 22.87 13.18 2.69
C HIS A 117 23.46 14.54 3.09
N LYS A 118 24.73 14.61 3.52
CA LYS A 118 25.43 15.86 3.80
C LYS A 118 25.86 16.57 2.52
N ASP A 119 26.27 15.82 1.50
CA ASP A 119 26.67 16.34 0.19
C ASP A 119 25.47 16.89 -0.62
N ILE A 120 24.25 16.43 -0.34
CA ILE A 120 23.01 17.03 -0.88
C ILE A 120 22.73 18.42 -0.26
N PHE A 121 23.19 18.69 0.97
CA PHE A 121 22.97 19.97 1.65
C PHE A 121 24.05 21.02 1.34
N VAL A 122 25.22 20.62 0.83
CA VAL A 122 26.35 21.53 0.56
C VAL A 122 26.79 21.42 -0.91
N GLY A 123 25.94 21.91 -1.81
CA GLY A 123 26.42 22.55 -3.05
C GLY A 123 26.92 21.67 -4.20
N ARG A 124 26.13 20.71 -4.70
CA ARG A 124 26.36 20.16 -6.05
C ARG A 124 25.08 20.13 -6.90
N PRO A 125 25.12 20.61 -8.17
CA PRO A 125 23.96 20.56 -9.04
C PRO A 125 23.58 19.12 -9.38
N SER A 126 22.28 18.83 -9.30
CA SER A 126 21.65 17.55 -9.58
C SER A 126 22.22 16.85 -10.80
N ARG A 127 22.85 15.69 -10.58
CA ARG A 127 23.06 14.70 -11.64
C ARG A 127 21.72 14.00 -11.87
N PRO A 128 21.20 13.92 -13.11
CA PRO A 128 19.99 13.16 -13.36
C PRO A 128 20.27 11.66 -13.12
N PRO A 129 19.34 10.90 -12.51
CA PRO A 129 19.52 9.47 -12.34
C PRO A 129 19.47 8.81 -13.73
N MET A 130 20.61 8.27 -14.16
CA MET A 130 20.66 7.28 -15.24
C MET A 130 19.99 6.00 -14.73
N SER A 131 18.96 5.58 -15.46
CA SER A 131 18.32 4.28 -15.35
C SER A 131 19.25 3.17 -15.82
N ASP A 132 19.27 2.02 -15.13
CA ASP A 132 19.41 0.69 -15.73
C ASP A 132 19.04 -0.40 -14.71
N GLY A 133 17.96 -1.16 -14.96
CA GLY A 133 17.62 -2.41 -14.27
C GLY A 133 16.19 -2.49 -13.69
N PRO A 134 15.46 -3.63 -13.84
CA PRO A 134 14.03 -3.62 -14.14
C PRO A 134 13.14 -3.57 -12.88
N GLN A 135 12.48 -2.45 -12.64
CA GLN A 135 11.30 -2.42 -11.79
C GLN A 135 10.05 -2.67 -12.62
N ALA A 136 9.45 -3.83 -12.36
CA ALA A 136 8.12 -4.17 -12.80
C ALA A 136 7.09 -3.16 -12.24
N GLY A 137 6.33 -2.55 -13.16
CA GLY A 137 4.93 -2.22 -12.96
C GLY A 137 4.59 -1.11 -11.96
N ILE A 138 5.07 0.11 -12.20
CA ILE A 138 4.28 1.31 -11.90
C ILE A 138 3.85 1.86 -13.26
N PRO A 139 2.55 2.01 -13.57
CA PRO A 139 2.16 2.64 -14.82
C PRO A 139 2.69 4.07 -14.83
N GLU A 140 3.58 4.36 -15.77
CA GLU A 140 3.97 5.73 -16.12
C GLU A 140 2.71 6.56 -16.38
N PRO A 141 2.59 7.77 -15.80
CA PRO A 141 1.67 8.74 -16.35
C PRO A 141 2.23 9.17 -17.71
N LEU A 142 1.45 8.92 -18.75
CA LEU A 142 1.69 9.38 -20.12
C LEU A 142 2.05 10.88 -20.15
N ALA A 143 2.99 11.16 -21.04
CA ALA A 143 3.48 12.47 -21.45
C ALA A 143 2.42 13.58 -21.39
N GLY A 144 2.66 14.51 -20.48
CA GLY A 144 2.09 15.84 -20.45
C GLY A 144 3.06 16.70 -19.68
N GLU A 145 3.86 17.48 -20.41
CA GLU A 145 4.83 18.44 -19.88
C GLU A 145 4.18 19.26 -18.75
N THR A 146 4.53 18.97 -17.50
CA THR A 146 4.30 19.93 -16.43
C THR A 146 5.47 20.90 -16.47
N PRO A 147 5.24 22.21 -16.70
CA PRO A 147 6.31 23.18 -16.53
C PRO A 147 6.77 23.05 -15.08
N ALA A 148 8.06 22.74 -14.90
CA ALA A 148 8.69 22.75 -13.60
C ALA A 148 8.37 24.09 -12.94
N LEU A 149 7.56 24.08 -11.88
CA LEU A 149 7.21 25.28 -11.12
C LEU A 149 8.52 25.90 -10.64
N GLN A 150 8.92 27.00 -11.28
CA GLN A 150 10.06 27.80 -10.85
C GLN A 150 9.63 28.55 -9.59
N ILE A 151 9.74 27.90 -8.44
CA ILE A 151 9.47 28.52 -7.14
C ILE A 151 10.59 29.51 -6.87
N LYS A 152 10.36 30.79 -7.19
CA LYS A 152 11.31 31.88 -6.92
C LYS A 152 10.98 32.61 -5.63
N THR A 153 9.72 32.53 -5.17
CA THR A 153 9.26 33.19 -3.94
C THR A 153 8.49 32.22 -3.04
N PRO A 154 8.45 32.46 -1.72
CA PRO A 154 7.64 31.66 -0.81
C PRO A 154 6.14 31.71 -1.13
N GLN A 155 5.66 32.76 -1.79
CA GLN A 155 4.28 32.83 -2.29
C GLN A 155 4.03 31.87 -3.47
N ASP A 156 5.00 31.71 -4.38
CA ASP A 156 4.89 30.76 -5.50
C ASP A 156 4.88 29.30 -5.02
N ALA A 157 5.56 29.03 -3.90
CA ALA A 157 5.56 27.70 -3.27
C ALA A 157 4.17 27.33 -2.75
N VAL A 158 3.47 28.29 -2.15
CA VAL A 158 2.11 28.10 -1.63
C VAL A 158 1.12 27.89 -2.77
N ALA A 159 1.20 28.71 -3.82
CA ALA A 159 0.36 28.55 -5.02
C ALA A 159 0.60 27.19 -5.72
N GLY A 160 1.86 26.76 -5.82
CA GLY A 160 2.21 25.45 -6.37
C GLY A 160 1.72 24.28 -5.52
N LEU A 161 1.73 24.42 -4.19
CA LEU A 161 1.19 23.40 -3.28
C LEU A 161 -0.34 23.27 -3.42
N GLU A 162 -1.03 24.39 -3.57
CA GLU A 162 -2.49 24.42 -3.78
C GLU A 162 -2.90 23.77 -5.11
N GLU A 163 -2.17 24.06 -6.19
CA GLU A 163 -2.45 23.47 -7.49
C GLU A 163 -2.16 21.96 -7.51
N ALA A 164 -1.10 21.50 -6.84
CA ALA A 164 -0.78 20.09 -6.69
C ALA A 164 -1.84 19.35 -5.87
N LEU A 165 -2.34 19.95 -4.78
CA LEU A 165 -3.42 19.39 -3.97
C LEU A 165 -4.75 19.33 -4.72
N ALA A 166 -5.08 20.37 -5.50
CA ALA A 166 -6.28 20.39 -6.33
C ALA A 166 -6.26 19.27 -7.39
N ARG A 167 -5.10 19.04 -8.03
CA ARG A 167 -4.94 17.91 -8.98
C ARG A 167 -5.03 16.55 -8.29
N HIS A 168 -4.45 16.41 -7.09
CA HIS A 168 -4.53 15.16 -6.34
C HIS A 168 -5.97 14.85 -5.87
N LEU A 169 -6.73 15.87 -5.48
CA LEU A 169 -8.17 15.77 -5.19
C LEU A 169 -8.99 15.38 -6.42
N ALA A 170 -8.73 16.01 -7.57
CA ALA A 170 -9.39 15.67 -8.83
C ALA A 170 -9.13 14.22 -9.24
N ALA A 171 -7.90 13.73 -9.05
CA ALA A 171 -7.54 12.33 -9.32
C ALA A 171 -8.20 11.35 -8.35
N MET A 172 -8.37 11.71 -7.07
CA MET A 172 -9.08 10.86 -6.10
C MET A 172 -10.59 10.82 -6.35
N LEU A 173 -11.20 11.95 -6.74
CA LEU A 173 -12.63 12.02 -7.05
C LEU A 173 -12.99 11.35 -8.38
N GLY A 174 -12.06 11.32 -9.34
CA GLY A 174 -12.23 10.63 -10.62
C GLY A 174 -12.02 9.10 -10.55
N GLY A 175 -11.54 8.57 -9.42
CA GLY A 175 -11.31 7.13 -9.25
C GLY A 175 -12.53 6.38 -8.70
N LEU A 176 -12.84 5.21 -9.27
CA LEU A 176 -13.89 4.27 -8.81
C LEU A 176 -13.59 3.58 -7.45
N LYS A 177 -12.63 4.07 -6.66
CA LYS A 177 -12.25 3.49 -5.37
C LYS A 177 -13.01 4.17 -4.21
N PRO A 178 -13.35 3.44 -3.14
CA PRO A 178 -13.94 4.05 -1.95
C PRO A 178 -12.93 5.05 -1.35
N ILE A 179 -13.40 6.26 -1.10
CA ILE A 179 -12.59 7.36 -0.56
C ILE A 179 -12.12 6.99 0.85
N ASP A 180 -10.80 6.95 1.06
CA ASP A 180 -10.19 6.62 2.36
C ASP A 180 -10.29 7.81 3.32
N LEU A 181 -10.93 7.61 4.48
CA LEU A 181 -11.06 8.61 5.55
C LEU A 181 -9.70 9.09 6.07
N LYS A 182 -8.67 8.24 5.99
CA LYS A 182 -7.31 8.61 6.36
C LYS A 182 -6.70 9.60 5.37
N ALA A 183 -6.99 9.44 4.07
CA ALA A 183 -6.57 10.40 3.05
C ALA A 183 -7.25 11.76 3.27
N LEU A 184 -8.57 11.77 3.50
CA LEU A 184 -9.32 13.00 3.81
C LEU A 184 -8.78 13.76 5.03
N LYS A 185 -8.37 13.05 6.08
CA LYS A 185 -7.75 13.67 7.26
C LYS A 185 -6.41 14.33 6.92
N ASN A 186 -5.55 13.63 6.18
CA ASN A 186 -4.27 14.20 5.74
C ASN A 186 -4.46 15.42 4.86
N PHE A 187 -5.50 15.43 4.00
CA PHE A 187 -5.84 16.60 3.19
C PHE A 187 -6.28 17.81 4.03
N LYS A 188 -7.08 17.58 5.07
CA LYS A 188 -7.46 18.64 6.02
C LYS A 188 -6.24 19.22 6.72
N ASP A 189 -5.31 18.37 7.13
CA ASP A 189 -4.07 18.80 7.79
C ASP A 189 -3.17 19.59 6.81
N CYS A 190 -3.08 19.17 5.54
CA CYS A 190 -2.36 19.90 4.49
C CYS A 190 -2.98 21.27 4.17
N LEU A 191 -4.31 21.37 4.13
CA LEU A 191 -5.00 22.65 3.92
C LEU A 191 -4.77 23.60 5.11
N GLY A 192 -4.79 23.09 6.34
CA GLY A 192 -4.44 23.87 7.53
C GLY A 192 -3.02 24.43 7.48
N LEU A 193 -2.05 23.62 7.01
CA LEU A 193 -0.66 24.09 6.83
C LEU A 193 -0.54 25.18 5.76
N ILE A 194 -1.36 25.12 4.69
CA ILE A 194 -1.41 26.19 3.68
C ILE A 194 -2.01 27.46 4.25
N GLU A 195 -3.10 27.36 5.02
CA GLU A 195 -3.70 28.51 5.69
C GLU A 195 -2.73 29.16 6.68
N ASP A 196 -1.98 28.37 7.44
CA ASP A 196 -0.93 28.85 8.35
C ASP A 196 0.21 29.54 7.59
N LEU A 197 0.61 29.01 6.43
CA LEU A 197 1.62 29.64 5.58
C LEU A 197 1.09 30.93 4.95
N LYS A 198 -0.16 30.96 4.48
CA LYS A 198 -0.81 32.17 3.97
C LYS A 198 -0.96 33.23 5.05
N ALA A 199 -1.27 32.84 6.28
CA ALA A 199 -1.36 33.75 7.42
C ALA A 199 0.02 34.33 7.79
N LYS A 200 1.09 33.53 7.70
CA LYS A 200 2.47 33.98 7.94
C LYS A 200 3.02 34.93 6.87
N TYR A 201 2.48 34.90 5.65
CA TYR A 201 2.95 35.70 4.52
C TYR A 201 1.95 36.77 4.03
N ARG A 202 0.96 37.17 4.84
CA ARG A 202 0.13 38.34 4.53
C ARG A 202 0.99 39.60 4.45
N PRO A 203 0.97 40.36 3.33
CA PRO A 203 1.62 41.65 3.27
C PRO A 203 0.67 42.68 3.88
N ASP A 204 0.80 42.97 5.17
CA ASP A 204 0.32 44.23 5.73
C ASP A 204 1.53 45.09 6.12
N GLU A 205 1.54 46.29 5.54
CA GLU A 205 2.52 47.35 5.68
C GLU A 205 2.86 47.66 7.15
N LYS A 206 4.16 47.64 7.49
CA LYS A 206 4.85 48.65 8.33
C LYS A 206 6.27 48.18 8.65
N THR A 207 7.22 48.56 7.80
CA THR A 207 8.55 49.07 8.22
C THR A 207 9.31 49.57 6.99
N GLY A 208 8.79 50.64 6.40
CA GLY A 208 9.58 51.53 5.55
C GLY A 208 10.18 52.65 6.40
N GLN A 209 11.32 52.41 7.04
CA GLN A 209 12.27 53.48 7.35
C GLN A 209 13.69 52.93 7.21
N ALA A 210 14.33 53.32 6.11
CA ALA A 210 15.58 52.79 5.60
C ALA A 210 16.79 53.11 6.51
N PRO A 211 17.82 52.23 6.59
CA PRO A 211 19.15 52.60 7.01
C PRO A 211 19.95 53.05 5.78
N GLY A 212 20.01 54.36 5.54
CA GLY A 212 20.95 54.95 4.60
C GLY A 212 22.21 55.43 5.33
N LEU A 213 23.22 54.57 5.45
CA LEU A 213 24.61 54.99 5.61
C LEU A 213 25.31 54.77 4.25
N THR A 214 25.54 55.84 3.50
CA THR A 214 26.56 55.88 2.44
C THR A 214 27.74 56.67 2.98
N ALA A 215 28.91 56.03 3.01
CA ALA A 215 30.19 56.70 3.22
C ALA A 215 30.64 57.40 1.93
N GLU A 216 31.49 58.43 2.13
CA GLU A 216 32.38 59.11 1.17
C GLU A 216 31.83 60.25 0.29
N THR A 217 32.03 61.48 0.78
CA THR A 217 32.57 62.60 -0.03
C THR A 217 33.36 63.55 0.87
N ALA A 218 34.64 63.74 0.50
CA ALA A 218 35.53 64.91 0.67
C ALA A 218 35.55 65.71 1.99
#